data_AF-A0A962SK92-F1
#
_entry.id   AF-A0A962SK92-F1
#
_cell.length_a   1.000
_cell.length_b   1.000
_cell.length_c   1.000
_cell.angle_alpha   90.00
_cell.angle_beta   90.00
_cell.angle_gamma   90.00
#
_symmetry.space_group_name_H-M   'P 1'
#
loop_
_entity.id
_entity.type
_entity.pdbx_description
1 polymer ?
#
loop_
_entity_poly.entity_id
_entity_poly.type
_entity_poly.pdbx_seq_one_letter_code
_entity_poly.pdbx_strand_id
1 'polypeptide(L)'
;FGGMDFDYPQTAVETEIVAHESGIERDIAEKLVQIAQRSRNLKGHGLDEGMSTRLLVYAAQLISKGIDPGSACQMALVTPLTDDPDMRDTLAAAVNTYF
;
A
#
# COMPACT_ATOMS: atom_id res chain seq x y z
N PHE A 1 -16.36 -13.80 -27.54
CA PHE A 1 -15.22 -13.31 -26.74
C PHE A 1 -15.78 -12.39 -25.67
N GLY A 2 -15.32 -12.51 -24.42
CA GLY A 2 -15.77 -11.68 -23.30
C GLY A 2 -14.57 -11.25 -22.46
N GLY A 3 -14.62 -10.03 -21.93
CA GLY A 3 -13.63 -9.47 -21.02
C GLY A 3 -14.27 -9.14 -19.69
N MET A 4 -13.49 -9.23 -18.62
CA MET A 4 -13.86 -8.78 -17.29
C MET A 4 -12.87 -7.72 -16.85
N ASP A 5 -13.38 -6.63 -16.32
CA ASP A 5 -12.58 -5.54 -15.78
C ASP A 5 -12.49 -5.69 -14.26
N PHE A 6 -11.29 -5.50 -13.73
CA PHE A 6 -10.99 -5.65 -12.31
C PHE A 6 -10.35 -4.37 -11.81
N ASP A 7 -10.75 -3.97 -10.61
CA ASP A 7 -10.14 -2.88 -9.87
C ASP A 7 -9.75 -3.37 -8.47
N TYR A 8 -9.09 -2.52 -7.70
CA TYR A 8 -8.77 -2.81 -6.31
C TYR A 8 -10.06 -3.10 -5.51
N PRO A 9 -10.03 -4.08 -4.58
CA PRO A 9 -11.19 -4.40 -3.77
C PRO A 9 -11.62 -3.21 -2.90
N GLN A 10 -12.86 -3.26 -2.42
CA GLN A 10 -13.30 -2.34 -1.36
C GLN A 10 -12.43 -2.48 -0.11
N THR A 11 -12.29 -1.40 0.66
CA THR A 11 -11.41 -1.32 1.85
C THR A 11 -11.50 -2.57 2.73
N ALA A 12 -12.71 -2.96 3.12
CA ALA A 12 -12.93 -4.07 4.04
C ALA A 12 -12.42 -5.42 3.48
N VAL A 13 -12.60 -5.64 2.18
CA VAL A 13 -12.16 -6.86 1.49
C VAL A 13 -10.65 -6.83 1.30
N GLU A 14 -10.09 -5.69 0.89
CA GLU A 14 -8.63 -5.57 0.72
C GLU A 14 -7.89 -5.72 2.05
N THR A 15 -8.43 -5.17 3.15
CA THR A 15 -7.87 -5.35 4.50
C THR A 15 -7.88 -6.83 4.90
N GLU A 16 -8.97 -7.55 4.62
CA GLU A 16 -9.05 -8.99 4.88
C GLU A 16 -8.00 -9.77 4.06
N ILE A 17 -7.87 -9.47 2.77
CA ILE A 17 -6.86 -10.07 1.89
C ILE A 17 -5.46 -9.81 2.45
N VAL A 18 -5.11 -8.56 2.76
CA VAL A 18 -3.77 -8.21 3.25
C VAL A 18 -3.48 -8.88 4.59
N ALA A 19 -4.43 -8.91 5.51
CA ALA A 19 -4.28 -9.59 6.80
C ALA A 19 -4.07 -11.10 6.62
N HIS A 20 -4.91 -11.75 5.80
CA HIS A 20 -4.83 -13.18 5.54
C HIS A 20 -3.50 -13.58 4.87
N GLU A 21 -3.11 -12.89 3.80
CA GLU A 21 -1.94 -13.24 2.98
C GLU A 21 -0.58 -12.94 3.66
N SER A 22 -0.58 -12.08 4.68
CA SER A 22 0.64 -11.70 5.40
C SER A 22 0.74 -12.25 6.82
N GLY A 23 -0.39 -12.72 7.39
CA GLY A 23 -0.50 -13.14 8.77
C GLY A 23 -0.42 -11.99 9.78
N ILE A 24 -0.61 -10.74 9.35
CA ILE A 24 -0.54 -9.56 10.21
C ILE A 24 -1.89 -9.23 10.86
N GLU A 25 -1.84 -8.51 11.98
CA GLU A 25 -3.03 -8.00 12.64
C GLU A 25 -3.87 -7.11 11.72
N ARG A 26 -5.21 -7.26 11.82
CA ARG A 26 -6.17 -6.56 10.97
C ARG A 26 -5.99 -5.04 11.02
N ASP A 27 -5.70 -4.48 12.19
CA ASP A 27 -5.49 -3.04 12.37
C ASP A 27 -4.28 -2.53 11.57
N ILE A 28 -3.23 -3.33 11.42
CA ILE A 28 -2.05 -2.97 10.62
C ILE A 28 -2.40 -3.08 9.12
N ALA A 29 -3.11 -4.13 8.72
CA ALA A 29 -3.58 -4.28 7.35
C ALA A 29 -4.50 -3.12 6.93
N GLU A 30 -5.38 -2.65 7.83
CA GLU A 30 -6.25 -1.50 7.58
C GLU A 30 -5.44 -0.21 7.35
N LYS A 31 -4.43 0.05 8.18
CA LYS A 31 -3.50 1.18 7.97
C LYS A 31 -2.83 1.14 6.59
N LEU A 32 -2.34 -0.03 6.17
CA LEU A 32 -1.72 -0.20 4.85
C LEU A 32 -2.71 0.09 3.72
N VAL A 33 -3.95 -0.39 3.81
CA VAL A 33 -5.00 -0.11 2.81
C VAL A 33 -5.35 1.38 2.77
N GLN A 34 -5.40 2.05 3.92
CA GLN A 34 -5.63 3.50 3.99
C GLN A 34 -4.50 4.31 3.33
N ILE A 35 -3.24 3.90 3.52
CA ILE A 35 -2.09 4.46 2.80
C ILE A 35 -2.25 4.23 1.28
N ALA A 36 -2.66 3.03 0.87
CA ALA A 36 -2.90 2.70 -0.53
C ALA A 36 -3.96 3.59 -1.18
N GLN A 37 -5.06 3.87 -0.47
CA GLN A 37 -6.12 4.74 -0.95
C GLN A 37 -5.63 6.16 -1.23
N ARG A 38 -4.79 6.70 -0.33
CA ARG A 38 -4.17 8.01 -0.55
C ARG A 38 -3.29 8.02 -1.80
N SER A 39 -2.48 6.98 -2.00
CA SER A 39 -1.67 6.84 -3.22
C SER A 39 -2.54 6.70 -4.48
N ARG A 40 -3.61 5.90 -4.46
CA ARG A 40 -4.50 5.73 -5.60
C ARG A 40 -5.22 7.03 -5.98
N ASN A 41 -5.53 7.88 -5.01
CA ASN A 41 -6.07 9.22 -5.26
C ASN A 41 -5.06 10.17 -5.92
N LEU A 42 -3.77 9.85 -5.90
CA LEU A 42 -2.72 10.60 -6.60
C LEU A 42 -2.44 10.08 -8.01
N LYS A 43 -3.12 9.01 -8.46
CA LYS A 43 -3.04 8.54 -9.84
C LYS A 43 -3.50 9.65 -10.79
N GLY A 44 -2.67 9.98 -11.78
CA GLY A 44 -2.88 11.12 -12.69
C GLY A 44 -2.50 12.49 -12.12
N HIS A 45 -2.05 12.54 -10.86
CA HIS A 45 -1.60 13.75 -10.16
C HIS A 45 -0.15 13.57 -9.65
N GLY A 46 0.73 13.06 -10.52
CA GLY A 46 2.14 12.80 -10.23
C GLY A 46 2.50 11.31 -10.09
N LEU A 47 1.50 10.42 -9.98
CA LEU A 47 1.70 8.98 -10.13
C LEU A 47 1.04 8.47 -11.41
N ASP A 48 1.73 7.59 -12.12
CA ASP A 48 1.15 6.84 -13.24
C ASP A 48 0.13 5.81 -12.73
N GLU A 49 0.42 5.18 -11.58
CA GLU A 49 -0.41 4.15 -10.94
C GLU A 49 -0.37 4.26 -9.41
N GLY A 50 -1.43 3.79 -8.75
CA GLY A 50 -1.49 3.71 -7.29
C GLY A 50 -0.86 2.44 -6.73
N MET A 51 -0.68 2.38 -5.41
CA MET A 51 -0.20 1.17 -4.74
C MET A 51 -1.13 -0.03 -5.01
N SER A 52 -0.55 -1.11 -5.52
CA SER A 52 -1.28 -2.37 -5.71
C SER A 52 -1.44 -3.17 -4.42
N THR A 53 -2.46 -4.03 -4.35
CA THR A 53 -2.65 -4.97 -3.24
C THR A 53 -1.42 -5.85 -3.01
N ARG A 54 -0.66 -6.19 -4.07
CA ARG A 54 0.59 -6.96 -3.96
C ARG A 54 1.66 -6.21 -3.14
N LEU A 55 1.79 -4.90 -3.35
CA LEU A 55 2.74 -4.09 -2.56
C LEU A 55 2.32 -4.04 -1.10
N LEU A 56 1.01 -3.96 -0.81
CA LEU A 56 0.49 -4.01 0.56
C LEU A 56 0.83 -5.34 1.24
N VAL A 57 0.66 -6.47 0.55
CA VAL A 57 1.04 -7.79 1.07
C VAL A 57 2.54 -7.86 1.35
N TYR A 58 3.40 -7.31 0.48
CA TYR A 58 4.84 -7.27 0.73
C TYR A 58 5.21 -6.40 1.94
N ALA A 59 4.63 -5.21 2.07
CA ALA A 59 4.84 -4.37 3.24
C ALA A 59 4.40 -5.09 4.52
N ALA A 60 3.22 -5.69 4.52
CA ALA A 60 2.71 -6.45 5.65
C ALA A 60 3.59 -7.66 6.01
N GLN A 61 4.11 -8.38 5.02
CA GLN A 61 5.04 -9.51 5.23
C GLN A 61 6.40 -9.08 5.79
N LEU A 62 6.87 -7.87 5.48
CA LEU A 62 8.07 -7.32 6.10
C LEU A 62 7.80 -6.97 7.57
N ILE A 63 6.66 -6.35 7.86
CA ILE A 63 6.26 -6.01 9.23
C ILE A 63 6.04 -7.26 10.07
N SER A 64 5.41 -8.31 9.54
CA SER A 64 5.20 -9.56 10.27
C SER A 64 6.51 -10.29 10.59
N LYS A 65 7.59 -9.98 9.87
CA LYS A 65 8.97 -10.45 10.15
C LYS A 65 9.74 -9.53 11.10
N GLY A 66 9.09 -8.54 11.70
CA GLY A 66 9.67 -7.63 12.69
C GLY A 66 10.42 -6.43 12.10
N ILE A 67 10.25 -6.13 10.81
CA ILE A 67 10.77 -4.90 10.23
C ILE A 67 9.89 -3.73 10.68
N ASP A 68 10.53 -2.62 11.04
CA ASP A 68 9.85 -1.37 11.39
C ASP A 68 8.81 -0.98 10.31
N PRO A 69 7.56 -0.62 10.69
CA PRO A 69 6.50 -0.31 9.73
C PRO A 69 6.84 0.80 8.74
N GLY A 70 7.49 1.88 9.18
CA GLY A 70 7.90 2.96 8.29
C GLY A 70 8.91 2.47 7.25
N SER A 71 9.92 1.72 7.70
CA SER A 71 10.94 1.12 6.85
C SER A 71 10.36 0.11 5.85
N ALA A 72 9.46 -0.77 6.31
CA ALA A 72 8.76 -1.73 5.45
C ALA A 72 7.93 -1.04 4.37
N CYS A 73 7.20 0.02 4.73
CA CYS A 73 6.43 0.82 3.77
C CYS A 73 7.35 1.57 2.80
N GLN A 74 8.45 2.14 3.25
CA GLN A 74 9.40 2.81 2.37
C GLN A 74 9.98 1.85 1.32
N MET A 75 10.35 0.64 1.74
CA MET A 75 10.92 -0.39 0.86
C MET A 75 9.91 -0.99 -0.11
N ALA A 76 8.69 -1.30 0.35
CA ALA A 76 7.71 -2.06 -0.42
C ALA A 76 6.64 -1.20 -1.09
N LEU A 77 6.36 0.01 -0.60
CA LEU A 77 5.28 0.88 -1.09
C LEU A 77 5.80 2.12 -1.82
N VAL A 78 6.75 2.85 -1.23
CA VAL A 78 7.18 4.17 -1.73
C VAL A 78 8.23 4.03 -2.83
N THR A 79 9.35 3.40 -2.51
CA THR A 79 10.50 3.26 -3.43
C THR A 79 10.16 2.59 -4.76
N PRO A 80 9.36 1.50 -4.81
CA PRO A 80 9.06 0.84 -6.09
C PRO A 80 7.97 1.55 -6.90
N LEU A 81 7.24 2.51 -6.33
CA LEU A 81 6.13 3.15 -7.01
C LEU A 81 6.56 4.36 -7.84
N THR A 82 7.62 5.05 -7.43
CA THR A 82 8.08 6.27 -8.12
C THR A 82 9.56 6.57 -7.85
N ASP A 83 10.22 7.16 -8.83
CA ASP A 83 11.56 7.74 -8.73
C ASP A 83 11.55 9.26 -8.53
N ASP A 84 10.38 9.89 -8.62
CA ASP A 84 10.20 11.32 -8.40
C ASP A 84 10.36 11.65 -6.89
N PRO A 85 11.28 12.56 -6.52
CA PRO A 85 11.58 12.86 -5.12
C PRO A 85 10.39 13.53 -4.40
N ASP A 86 9.64 14.41 -5.07
CA ASP A 86 8.50 15.10 -4.47
C ASP A 86 7.34 14.13 -4.21
N MET A 87 7.14 13.17 -5.11
CA MET A 87 6.16 12.10 -4.92
C MET A 87 6.59 11.11 -3.84
N ARG A 88 7.89 10.81 -3.72
CA ARG A 88 8.41 10.02 -2.60
C ARG A 88 8.13 10.68 -1.26
N ASP A 89 8.39 11.98 -1.13
CA ASP A 89 8.14 12.73 0.09
C ASP A 89 6.64 12.76 0.43
N THR A 90 5.79 12.96 -0.59
CA THR A 90 4.33 12.94 -0.43
C THR A 90 3.84 11.58 0.09
N LEU A 91 4.33 10.48 -0.48
CA LEU A 91 3.97 9.13 -0.05
C LEU A 91 4.54 8.78 1.32
N ALA A 92 5.78 9.18 1.61
CA ALA A 92 6.40 9.01 2.92
C ALA A 92 5.64 9.75 4.03
N ALA A 93 5.17 10.97 3.74
CA ALA A 93 4.30 11.71 4.66
C ALA A 93 2.98 10.97 4.93
N ALA A 94 2.40 10.32 3.91
CA ALA A 94 1.22 9.48 4.10
C ALA A 94 1.53 8.30 5.03
N VAL A 95 2.67 7.61 4.86
CA VAL A 95 3.11 6.52 5.76
C VAL A 95 3.24 6.99 7.21
N ASN A 96 3.94 8.10 7.43
CA ASN A 96 4.16 8.69 8.77
C ASN A 96 2.88 9.18 9.46
N THR A 97 1.76 9.27 8.74
CA THR A 97 0.47 9.62 9.35
C THR A 97 -0.17 8.43 10.07
N TYR A 98 0.18 7.19 9.70
CA TYR A 98 -0.43 5.97 10.25
C TYR A 98 0.50 5.17 11.17
N PHE A 99 1.81 5.34 11.03
CA PHE A 99 2.86 4.64 11.79
C PHE A 99 3.78 5.62 12.52
#